data_AF-A0A7M2GP69-F1
#
_entry.id   AF-A0A7M2GP69-F1
#
_cell.length_a   1.000
_cell.length_b   1.000
_cell.length_c   1.000
_cell.angle_alpha   90.00
_cell.angle_beta   90.00
_cell.angle_gamma   90.00
#
_symmetry.space_group_name_H-M   'P 1'
#
loop_
_entity.id
_entity.type
_entity.pdbx_description
1 polymer ?
#
loop_
_entity_poly.entity_id
_entity_poly.type
_entity_poly.pdbx_seq_one_letter_code
_entity_poly.pdbx_strand_id
1 'polypeptide(L)' 'MPRRKGAAIPAAPRKTLLEWIETDDGDTSGPPHPPCTEQTQAIHRRLLLDPQSRQNETAEPLIPPVGLRLPPLG' A
#
# COMPACT_ATOMS: atom_id res chain seq x y z
N MET A 1 -37.39 -9.78 -12.71
CA MET A 1 -36.87 -8.41 -12.94
C MET A 1 -35.63 -8.50 -13.83
N PRO A 2 -35.66 -8.02 -15.09
CA PRO A 2 -34.47 -8.04 -15.93
C PRO A 2 -33.40 -7.07 -15.39
N ARG A 3 -32.17 -7.56 -15.21
CA ARG A 3 -31.01 -6.74 -14.80
C ARG A 3 -30.78 -5.65 -15.85
N ARG A 4 -30.89 -4.38 -15.45
CA ARG A 4 -30.50 -3.25 -16.31
C ARG A 4 -29.00 -3.36 -16.60
N LYS A 5 -28.61 -3.43 -17.87
CA LYS A 5 -27.21 -3.29 -18.28
C LYS A 5 -26.76 -1.90 -17.84
N GLY A 6 -25.90 -1.84 -16.82
CA GLY A 6 -25.29 -0.59 -16.38
C GLY A 6 -24.47 0.01 -17.52
N ALA A 7 -24.41 1.35 -17.58
CA ALA A 7 -23.53 2.04 -18.51
C ALA A 7 -22.07 1.64 -18.22
N ALA A 8 -21.28 1.44 -19.27
CA ALA A 8 -19.85 1.15 -19.12
C ALA A 8 -19.15 2.38 -18.50
N ILE A 9 -18.37 2.15 -17.45
CA ILE A 9 -17.51 3.19 -16.87
C ILE A 9 -16.35 3.41 -17.85
N PRO A 10 -16.14 4.64 -18.36
CA PRO A 10 -15.02 4.90 -19.26
C PRO A 10 -13.69 4.67 -18.54
N ALA A 11 -12.69 4.18 -19.27
CA ALA A 11 -11.35 4.05 -18.72
C ALA A 11 -10.83 5.44 -18.32
N ALA A 12 -10.36 5.56 -17.08
CA ALA A 12 -9.71 6.78 -16.64
C ALA A 12 -8.44 7.04 -17.48
N PRO A 13 -8.09 8.30 -17.75
CA PRO A 13 -6.80 8.64 -18.38
C PRO A 13 -5.65 8.04 -17.57
N ARG A 14 -4.77 7.30 -18.24
CA ARG A 14 -3.58 6.71 -17.60
C ARG A 14 -2.39 7.58 -17.96
N LYS A 15 -1.72 8.12 -16.95
CA LYS A 15 -0.43 8.78 -17.14
C LYS A 15 0.63 7.76 -17.59
N THR A 16 1.56 8.21 -18.41
CA THR A 16 2.74 7.44 -18.81
C THR A 16 3.73 7.33 -17.65
N LEU A 17 4.66 6.37 -17.70
CA LEU A 17 5.68 6.19 -16.65
C LEU A 17 6.52 7.47 -16.43
N LEU A 18 6.87 8.17 -17.51
CA LEU A 18 7.61 9.43 -17.44
C LEU A 18 6.77 10.51 -16.76
N GLU A 19 5.50 10.64 -17.13
CA GLU A 19 4.58 11.58 -16.48
C GLU A 19 4.44 11.26 -14.98
N TRP A 20 4.36 9.99 -14.58
CA TRP A 20 4.32 9.59 -13.16
C TRP A 20 5.58 9.95 -12.37
N ILE A 21 6.75 9.94 -13.03
CA ILE A 21 8.03 10.26 -12.38
C ILE A 21 8.22 11.78 -12.31
N GLU A 22 7.75 12.51 -13.32
CA GLU A 22 7.88 13.97 -13.43
C GLU A 22 6.83 14.71 -12.62
N THR A 23 5.58 14.22 -12.62
CA THR A 23 4.57 14.68 -11.68
C THR A 23 4.72 13.88 -10.39
N ASP A 24 5.39 14.48 -9.41
CA ASP A 24 5.16 14.14 -8.00
C ASP A 24 3.69 14.49 -7.71
N ASP A 25 2.78 13.58 -8.09
CA ASP A 25 1.37 13.59 -7.71
C ASP A 25 1.19 13.43 -6.20
N GLY A 26 2.29 13.44 -5.43
CA GLY A 26 2.38 13.85 -4.05
C GLY A 26 1.05 13.68 -3.36
N ASP A 27 0.78 12.46 -2.90
CA ASP A 27 -0.40 12.08 -2.11
C ASP A 27 -0.36 12.75 -0.71
N THR A 28 0.17 13.97 -0.66
CA THR A 28 0.17 14.91 0.44
C THR A 28 -1.21 15.50 0.68
N SER A 29 -2.15 15.34 -0.26
CA SER A 29 -3.55 15.75 -0.10
C SER A 29 -4.50 14.63 0.35
N GLY A 30 -3.97 13.44 0.66
CA GLY A 30 -4.74 12.42 1.35
C GLY A 30 -5.40 13.01 2.61
N PRO A 31 -6.63 12.58 2.98
CA PRO A 31 -7.25 13.05 4.20
C PRO A 31 -6.25 12.83 5.35
N PRO A 32 -6.12 13.79 6.29
CA PRO A 32 -5.20 13.62 7.39
C PRO A 32 -5.47 12.27 8.04
N HIS A 33 -4.42 11.45 8.19
CA HIS A 33 -4.55 10.18 8.87
C HIS A 33 -5.32 10.40 10.18
N PRO A 34 -6.26 9.51 10.53
CA PRO A 34 -7.00 9.66 11.77
C PRO A 34 -5.99 9.82 12.91
N PRO A 35 -6.20 10.78 13.84
CA PRO A 35 -5.25 11.02 14.91
C PRO A 35 -5.09 9.73 15.71
N CYS A 36 -3.86 9.23 15.78
CA CYS A 36 -3.54 8.10 16.64
C CYS A 36 -3.74 8.51 18.10
N THR A 37 -4.28 7.59 18.92
CA THR A 37 -4.25 7.78 20.38
C THR A 37 -2.80 7.78 20.88
N GLU A 38 -2.53 8.40 22.03
CA GLU A 38 -1.20 8.42 22.65
C GLU A 38 -0.62 7.00 22.83
N GLN A 39 -1.48 6.04 23.17
CA GLN A 39 -1.10 4.62 23.29
C GLN A 39 -0.64 4.04 21.95
N THR A 40 -1.40 4.29 20.88
CA THR A 40 -1.03 3.89 19.52
C THR A 40 0.28 4.56 19.10
N GLN A 41 0.45 5.85 19.37
CA GLN A 41 1.67 6.56 19.03
C GLN A 41 2.91 6.02 19.77
N ALA A 42 2.76 5.62 21.04
CA ALA A 42 3.82 4.98 21.81
C ALA A 42 4.23 3.61 21.23
N ILE A 43 3.28 2.82 20.74
CA ILE A 43 3.54 1.55 20.05
C ILE A 43 4.30 1.79 18.74
N HIS A 44 3.87 2.76 17.92
CA HIS A 44 4.54 3.11 16.67
C HIS A 44 5.99 3.55 16.92
N ARG A 45 6.23 4.37 17.94
CA ARG A 45 7.59 4.79 18.33
C ARG A 45 8.44 3.59 18.74
N ARG A 46 7.91 2.67 19.56
CA ARG A 46 8.63 1.45 19.97
C ARG A 46 8.99 0.55 18.77
N LEU A 47 8.09 0.40 17.81
CA LEU A 47 8.31 -0.43 16.62
C LEU A 47 9.35 0.16 15.66
N LEU A 48 9.40 1.49 15.55
CA LEU A 48 10.35 2.21 14.68
C LEU A 48 11.74 2.37 15.31
N LEU A 49 11.82 2.43 16.63
CA LEU A 49 13.06 2.75 17.37
C LEU A 49 13.83 1.54 17.86
N ASP A 50 13.39 0.31 17.57
CA ASP A 50 14.15 -0.89 17.94
C ASP A 50 14.91 -1.49 16.74
N PRO A 51 16.09 -0.95 16.39
CA PRO A 51 16.97 -1.57 15.42
C PRO A 51 17.61 -2.85 15.99
N GLN A 52 17.59 -3.10 17.30
CA GLN A 52 18.18 -4.30 17.92
C GLN A 52 17.27 -5.53 17.81
N SER A 53 15.94 -5.35 17.79
CA SER A 53 14.99 -6.44 17.51
C SER A 53 15.22 -7.10 16.14
N ARG A 54 15.84 -6.41 15.19
CA ARG A 54 16.08 -6.92 13.82
C ARG A 54 17.54 -7.22 13.49
N GLN A 55 18.47 -7.02 14.43
CA GLN A 55 19.91 -7.15 14.15
C GLN A 55 20.38 -8.60 13.99
N ASN A 56 19.64 -9.59 14.50
CA ASN A 56 20.00 -11.01 14.42
C ASN A 56 18.94 -11.92 13.79
N GLU A 57 17.77 -11.37 13.46
CA GLU A 57 16.73 -12.11 12.77
C GLU A 57 16.82 -11.76 11.29
N THR A 58 17.36 -12.68 10.50
CA THR A 58 17.11 -12.66 9.06
C THR A 58 15.60 -12.65 8.91
N ALA A 59 15.03 -11.52 8.48
CA ALA A 59 13.59 -11.39 8.33
C ALA A 59 13.11 -12.55 7.46
N GLU A 60 12.42 -13.51 8.07
CA GLU A 60 12.01 -14.71 7.36
C GLU A 60 11.07 -14.27 6.23
N PRO A 61 11.32 -14.71 4.99
CA PRO A 61 10.48 -14.30 3.88
C PRO A 61 9.05 -14.72 4.18
N LEU A 62 8.12 -13.75 4.10
CA LEU A 62 6.70 -14.01 4.31
C LEU A 62 6.27 -15.12 3.34
N ILE A 63 5.83 -16.25 3.90
CA ILE A 63 5.31 -17.35 3.10
C ILE A 63 3.97 -16.88 2.51
N PRO A 64 3.81 -16.86 1.18
CA PRO A 64 2.54 -16.45 0.58
C PRO A 64 1.43 -17.42 1.00
N PRO A 65 0.21 -16.93 1.28
CA PRO A 65 -0.90 -17.81 1.59
C PRO A 65 -1.18 -18.77 0.42
N VAL A 66 -1.58 -19.99 0.76
CA VAL A 66 -1.86 -21.06 -0.21
C VAL A 66 -2.90 -20.56 -1.22
N GLY A 67 -2.51 -20.47 -2.49
CA GLY A 67 -3.37 -19.99 -3.59
C GLY A 67 -2.99 -18.63 -4.16
N LEU A 68 -2.13 -17.86 -3.50
CA LEU A 68 -1.63 -16.58 -3.99
C LEU A 68 -0.32 -16.78 -4.77
N ARG A 69 -0.44 -17.44 -5.94
CA ARG A 69 0.69 -17.59 -6.86
C ARG A 69 0.90 -16.26 -7.60
N LEU A 70 2.03 -15.62 -7.34
CA LEU A 70 2.46 -14.50 -8.18
C LEU A 70 2.71 -15.04 -9.60
N PRO A 71 2.28 -14.32 -10.65
CA PRO A 71 2.66 -14.66 -12.02
C PRO A 71 4.19 -14.57 -12.17
N PRO A 72 4.79 -15.35 -13.09
CA PRO A 72 6.23 -15.25 -13.34
C PRO A 72 6.58 -13.82 -13.74
N LEU A 73 7.64 -13.30 -13.14
CA LEU A 73 8.29 -12.08 -13.64
C LEU A 73 8.98 -12.49 -14.94
N GLY A 74 8.47 -11.97 -16.05
CA GLY A 74 8.89 -12.33 -17.40
C GLY A 74 10.36 -12.08 -17.70
#